data_AF-A0A816GCZ2-F1
#
_entry.id   AF-A0A816GCZ2-F1
#
_cell.length_a   1.000
_cell.length_b   1.000
_cell.length_c   1.000
_cell.angle_alpha   90.00
_cell.angle_beta   90.00
_cell.angle_gamma   90.00
#
_symmetry.space_group_name_H-M   'P 1'
#
loop_
_entity.id
_entity.type
_entity.pdbx_description
1 polymer ?
#
loop_
_entity_poly.entity_id
_entity_poly.type
_entity_poly.pdbx_seq_one_letter_code
_entity_poly.pdbx_strand_id
1 'polypeptide(L)'
;MKNRNNQREKLQDIALLVYKMKLILMYHRLWTIYLKSGMGQLIQKSKIQCNYPVDIKIWPKEVKNMLSSRKINKTNEHKICSQFVECHLRKFNDQFEQYHMEWHKQTDHFHGYTYQILQLFENYIKQYLHPISVKIEHIIEVLHCDYHIQAIEHEFNCHNPNEYQKNIMKQLCQSMYKKETTEQEVHFLQQQINYFNLTDQSFEDSSIFQSTNIHSIENSLIRQHLLNQYKDIVTQSKTFFLNVRMTIAEEQQDKYKEIHDLEIKKMWLDRHVMNHQEKLPLIMIDLINECCHKIHEYIQCIYKFKSQSFLSSSV
;
A
#
# COMPACT_ATOMS: atom_id res chain seq x y z
N MET A 1 46.45 -1.70 4.29
CA MET A 1 45.16 -1.09 4.67
C MET A 1 44.52 -0.24 3.56
N LYS A 2 45.23 0.69 2.91
CA LYS A 2 44.68 1.53 1.80
C LYS A 2 43.99 0.76 0.66
N ASN A 3 44.52 -0.40 0.24
CA ASN A 3 43.98 -1.15 -0.91
C ASN A 3 42.63 -1.87 -0.62
N ARG A 4 42.38 -2.25 0.65
CA ARG A 4 41.11 -2.89 1.05
C ARG A 4 39.96 -1.88 1.14
N ASN A 5 40.24 -0.64 1.55
CA ASN A 5 39.22 0.43 1.55
C ASN A 5 38.74 0.76 0.14
N ASN A 6 39.66 0.83 -0.83
CA ASN A 6 39.33 1.10 -2.23
C ASN A 6 38.49 -0.04 -2.87
N GLN A 7 38.76 -1.31 -2.51
CA GLN A 7 37.93 -2.43 -2.97
C GLN A 7 36.51 -2.42 -2.35
N ARG A 8 36.40 -2.05 -1.08
CA ARG A 8 35.11 -1.93 -0.39
C ARG A 8 34.26 -0.81 -0.99
N GLU A 9 34.85 0.35 -1.25
CA GLU A 9 34.17 1.50 -1.87
C GLU A 9 33.62 1.13 -3.25
N LYS A 10 34.41 0.46 -4.10
CA LYS A 10 33.93 -0.03 -5.40
C LYS A 10 32.77 -1.02 -5.28
N LEU A 11 32.81 -1.94 -4.31
CA LEU A 11 31.70 -2.86 -4.07
C LEU A 11 30.44 -2.12 -3.59
N GLN A 12 30.58 -1.06 -2.80
CA GLN A 12 29.47 -0.21 -2.39
C GLN A 12 28.86 0.56 -3.57
N ASP A 13 29.69 1.09 -4.47
CA ASP A 13 29.22 1.78 -5.68
C ASP A 13 28.46 0.82 -6.61
N ILE A 14 28.98 -0.39 -6.82
CA ILE A 14 28.29 -1.44 -7.57
C ILE A 14 26.94 -1.79 -6.92
N ALA A 15 26.92 -1.99 -5.60
CA ALA A 15 25.67 -2.28 -4.88
C ALA A 15 24.66 -1.12 -5.00
N LEU A 16 25.13 0.13 -4.94
CA LEU A 16 24.29 1.31 -5.11
C LEU A 16 23.70 1.40 -6.52
N LEU A 17 24.45 1.02 -7.56
CA LEU A 17 23.95 0.95 -8.93
C LEU A 17 22.86 -0.13 -9.07
N VAL A 18 23.08 -1.33 -8.51
CA VAL A 18 22.06 -2.40 -8.48
C VAL A 18 20.80 -1.92 -7.74
N TYR A 19 20.96 -1.22 -6.62
CA TYR A 19 19.84 -0.64 -5.87
C TYR A 19 19.04 0.34 -6.71
N LYS A 20 19.71 1.30 -7.37
CA LYS A 20 19.08 2.32 -8.23
C LYS A 20 18.34 1.68 -9.41
N MET A 21 18.95 0.70 -10.06
CA MET A 21 18.32 -0.06 -11.16
C MET A 21 17.04 -0.75 -10.70
N LYS A 22 17.07 -1.49 -9.58
CA LYS A 22 15.89 -2.17 -9.04
C LYS A 22 14.79 -1.19 -8.62
N LEU A 23 15.16 -0.06 -8.02
CA LEU A 23 14.23 1.02 -7.67
C LEU A 23 13.52 1.58 -8.91
N ILE A 24 14.28 1.87 -9.98
CA ILE A 24 13.71 2.33 -11.24
C ILE A 24 12.74 1.30 -11.83
N LEU A 25 13.09 0.02 -11.84
CA LEU A 25 12.21 -1.03 -12.38
C LEU A 25 10.86 -1.10 -11.64
N MET A 26 10.86 -0.92 -10.31
CA MET A 26 9.62 -0.88 -9.53
C MET A 26 8.75 0.33 -9.91
N TYR A 27 9.32 1.52 -9.99
CA TYR A 27 8.57 2.71 -10.42
C TYR A 27 8.13 2.61 -11.89
N HIS A 28 8.98 2.09 -12.77
CA HIS A 28 8.62 1.85 -14.17
C HIS A 28 7.39 0.95 -14.28
N ARG A 29 7.30 -0.12 -13.46
CA ARG A 29 6.12 -0.98 -13.38
C ARG A 29 4.86 -0.20 -12.98
N LEU A 30 4.93 0.60 -11.91
CA LEU A 30 3.81 1.44 -11.46
C LEU A 30 3.33 2.40 -12.56
N TRP A 31 4.26 3.11 -13.21
CA TRP A 31 3.91 4.05 -14.28
C TRP A 31 3.37 3.36 -15.54
N THR A 32 3.81 2.13 -15.80
CA THR A 32 3.24 1.29 -16.87
C THR A 32 1.78 0.94 -16.55
N ILE A 33 1.46 0.65 -15.28
CA ILE A 33 0.09 0.43 -14.82
C ILE A 33 -0.75 1.71 -14.98
N TYR A 34 -0.21 2.88 -14.66
CA TYR A 34 -0.89 4.16 -14.90
C TYR A 34 -1.21 4.37 -16.38
N LEU A 35 -0.26 4.06 -17.27
CA LEU A 35 -0.47 4.15 -18.72
C LEU A 35 -1.58 3.19 -19.18
N LYS A 36 -1.52 1.92 -18.76
CA LYS A 36 -2.52 0.90 -19.11
C LYS A 36 -3.92 1.31 -18.65
N SER A 37 -4.05 1.84 -17.43
CA SER A 37 -5.30 2.39 -16.91
C SER A 37 -5.82 3.53 -17.81
N GLY A 38 -4.98 4.53 -18.08
CA GLY A 38 -5.33 5.68 -18.91
C GLY A 38 -5.67 5.36 -20.36
N MET A 39 -5.19 4.22 -20.86
CA MET A 39 -5.42 3.73 -22.21
C MET A 39 -6.56 2.71 -22.33
N GLY A 40 -7.19 2.30 -21.23
CA GLY A 40 -8.21 1.25 -21.27
C GLY A 40 -7.63 -0.13 -21.60
N GLN A 41 -6.43 -0.42 -21.07
CA GLN A 41 -5.69 -1.67 -21.32
C GLN A 41 -5.33 -2.37 -20.01
N LEU A 42 -5.89 -1.91 -18.89
CA LEU A 42 -5.55 -2.46 -17.58
C LEU A 42 -6.13 -3.86 -17.38
N ILE A 43 -7.34 -4.11 -17.89
CA ILE A 43 -7.99 -5.41 -17.84
C ILE A 43 -7.74 -6.14 -19.17
N GLN A 44 -7.13 -7.32 -19.10
CA GLN A 44 -6.99 -8.18 -20.27
C GLN A 44 -8.23 -9.08 -20.41
N LYS A 45 -8.94 -8.98 -21.54
CA LYS A 45 -10.16 -9.77 -21.86
C LYS A 45 -9.99 -11.28 -21.68
N SER A 46 -8.77 -11.80 -21.77
CA SER A 46 -8.49 -13.24 -21.75
C SER A 46 -8.42 -13.86 -20.35
N LYS A 47 -8.48 -13.06 -19.27
CA LYS A 47 -8.27 -13.57 -17.90
C LYS A 47 -9.45 -13.39 -16.94
N ILE A 48 -10.41 -12.54 -17.26
CA ILE A 48 -11.52 -12.19 -16.35
C ILE A 48 -12.80 -12.02 -17.19
N GLN A 49 -13.85 -12.79 -16.88
CA GLN A 49 -15.20 -12.48 -17.34
C GLN A 49 -15.70 -11.29 -16.51
N CYS A 50 -15.73 -10.12 -17.13
CA CYS A 50 -16.36 -8.92 -16.56
C CYS A 50 -17.68 -8.67 -17.30
N ASN A 51 -18.71 -8.19 -16.59
CA ASN A 51 -19.98 -7.80 -17.21
C ASN A 51 -19.97 -6.38 -17.81
N TYR A 52 -18.81 -5.74 -17.86
CA TYR A 52 -18.61 -4.38 -18.38
C TYR A 52 -17.44 -4.31 -19.36
N PRO A 53 -17.42 -3.30 -20.25
CA PRO A 53 -16.34 -3.07 -21.19
C PRO A 53 -15.02 -2.79 -20.47
N VAL A 54 -13.95 -3.37 -21.01
CA VAL A 54 -12.60 -3.33 -20.44
C VAL A 54 -11.71 -2.27 -21.06
N ASP A 55 -12.23 -1.49 -22.02
CA ASP A 55 -11.50 -0.47 -22.79
C ASP A 55 -11.80 0.97 -22.35
N ILE A 56 -12.25 1.14 -21.11
CA ILE A 56 -12.56 2.45 -20.53
C ILE A 56 -11.26 3.17 -20.14
N LYS A 57 -11.07 4.38 -20.67
CA LYS A 57 -9.87 5.20 -20.42
C LYS A 57 -9.98 5.96 -19.11
N ILE A 58 -9.42 5.41 -18.04
CA ILE A 58 -9.49 5.99 -16.69
C ILE A 58 -8.08 6.37 -16.26
N TRP A 59 -7.83 7.67 -16.14
CA TRP A 59 -6.56 8.18 -15.62
C TRP A 59 -6.57 8.20 -14.09
N PRO A 60 -5.55 7.64 -13.42
CA PRO A 60 -5.43 7.69 -11.96
C PRO A 60 -5.40 9.12 -11.42
N LYS A 61 -5.94 9.33 -10.22
CA LYS A 61 -6.02 10.66 -9.59
C LYS A 61 -4.64 11.24 -9.35
N GLU A 62 -3.64 10.42 -9.06
CA GLU A 62 -2.25 10.80 -8.86
C GLU A 62 -1.68 11.50 -10.10
N VAL A 63 -1.93 10.92 -11.29
CA VAL A 63 -1.49 11.50 -12.57
C VAL A 63 -2.19 12.84 -12.81
N LYS A 64 -3.51 12.90 -12.57
CA LYS A 64 -4.29 14.15 -12.70
C LYS A 64 -3.78 15.21 -11.73
N ASN A 65 -3.54 14.84 -10.47
CA ASN A 65 -3.07 15.72 -9.41
C ASN A 65 -1.72 16.36 -9.75
N MET A 66 -0.77 15.57 -10.28
CA MET A 66 0.53 16.05 -10.74
C MET A 66 0.43 17.04 -11.92
N LEU A 67 -0.67 16.98 -12.67
CA LEU A 67 -0.94 17.82 -13.83
C LEU A 67 -1.82 19.04 -13.53
N SER A 68 -2.50 19.10 -12.37
CA SER A 68 -3.43 20.19 -11.98
C SER A 68 -2.82 21.58 -11.94
N SER A 69 -1.49 21.68 -11.81
CA SER A 69 -0.75 22.95 -11.90
C SER A 69 -0.75 23.53 -13.31
N ARG A 70 -1.11 22.73 -14.33
CA ARG A 70 -1.28 23.14 -15.72
C ARG A 70 -2.77 23.31 -15.95
N LYS A 71 -3.22 24.50 -16.39
CA LYS A 71 -4.62 24.74 -16.79
C LYS A 71 -4.96 23.87 -18.01
N ILE A 72 -5.40 22.65 -17.78
CA ILE A 72 -5.71 21.68 -18.82
C ILE A 72 -7.16 21.86 -19.26
N ASN A 73 -7.36 22.17 -20.54
CA ASN A 73 -8.69 22.08 -21.16
C ASN A 73 -9.10 20.60 -21.25
N LYS A 74 -10.32 20.28 -20.81
CA LYS A 74 -10.88 18.90 -20.76
C LYS A 74 -10.76 18.14 -22.10
N THR A 75 -10.84 18.85 -23.23
CA THR A 75 -10.74 18.26 -24.58
C THR A 75 -9.37 17.68 -24.92
N ASN A 76 -8.30 17.98 -24.18
CA ASN A 76 -6.95 17.47 -24.43
C ASN A 76 -6.39 16.64 -23.25
N GLU A 77 -7.21 16.32 -22.25
CA GLU A 77 -6.77 15.67 -21.00
C GLU A 77 -6.07 14.32 -21.28
N HIS A 78 -6.67 13.45 -22.10
CA HIS A 78 -6.09 12.13 -22.37
C HIS A 78 -4.73 12.19 -23.05
N LYS A 79 -4.56 13.08 -24.04
CA LYS A 79 -3.29 13.24 -24.75
C LYS A 79 -2.22 13.81 -23.82
N ILE A 80 -2.57 14.78 -22.99
CA ILE A 80 -1.64 15.39 -22.03
C ILE A 80 -1.21 14.38 -20.98
N CYS A 81 -2.14 13.61 -20.40
CA CYS A 81 -1.83 12.56 -19.43
C CYS A 81 -0.96 11.46 -20.05
N SER A 82 -1.29 11.01 -21.26
CA SER A 82 -0.48 10.03 -22.01
C SER A 82 0.95 10.50 -22.20
N GLN A 83 1.13 11.68 -22.78
CA GLN A 83 2.45 12.24 -23.05
C GLN A 83 3.25 12.45 -21.77
N PHE A 84 2.59 12.85 -20.69
CA PHE A 84 3.21 13.01 -19.37
C PHE A 84 3.73 11.68 -18.81
N VAL A 85 2.91 10.63 -18.86
CA VAL A 85 3.28 9.29 -18.37
C VAL A 85 4.36 8.65 -19.26
N GLU A 86 4.23 8.74 -20.58
CA GLU A 86 5.24 8.27 -21.53
C GLU A 86 6.58 8.99 -21.38
N CYS A 87 6.56 10.29 -21.05
CA CYS A 87 7.78 11.05 -20.75
C CYS A 87 8.49 10.51 -19.50
N HIS A 88 7.74 10.17 -18.44
CA HIS A 88 8.33 9.57 -17.24
C HIS A 88 8.87 8.16 -17.50
N LEU A 89 8.14 7.34 -18.26
CA LEU A 89 8.62 6.01 -18.65
C LEU A 89 9.91 6.08 -19.47
N ARG A 90 10.00 7.01 -20.43
CA ARG A 90 11.26 7.25 -21.17
C ARG A 90 12.41 7.65 -20.25
N LYS A 91 12.19 8.58 -19.33
CA LYS A 91 13.21 8.98 -18.35
C LYS A 91 13.68 7.81 -17.49
N PHE A 92 12.77 6.93 -17.07
CA PHE A 92 13.15 5.72 -16.34
C PHE A 92 14.00 4.78 -17.18
N ASN A 93 13.67 4.58 -18.46
CA ASN A 93 14.50 3.78 -19.36
C ASN A 93 15.89 4.41 -19.56
N ASP A 94 15.96 5.72 -19.82
CA ASP A 94 17.23 6.43 -19.99
C ASP A 94 18.12 6.31 -18.74
N GLN A 95 17.53 6.49 -17.55
CA GLN A 95 18.24 6.36 -16.27
C GLN A 95 18.66 4.90 -15.99
N PHE A 96 17.81 3.94 -16.34
CA PHE A 96 18.13 2.52 -16.19
C PHE A 96 19.33 2.15 -17.05
N GLU A 97 19.30 2.50 -18.35
CA GLU A 97 20.41 2.25 -19.27
C GLU A 97 21.69 2.94 -18.82
N GLN A 98 21.61 4.18 -18.33
CA GLN A 98 22.75 4.88 -17.76
C GLN A 98 23.39 4.12 -16.59
N TYR A 99 22.58 3.66 -15.63
CA TYR A 99 23.09 2.91 -14.48
C TYR A 99 23.56 1.50 -14.86
N HIS A 100 22.92 0.88 -15.85
CA HIS A 100 23.30 -0.43 -16.37
C HIS A 100 24.67 -0.37 -17.07
N MET A 101 24.91 0.65 -17.90
CA MET A 101 26.22 0.90 -18.52
C MET A 101 27.32 1.18 -17.48
N GLU A 102 27.03 2.02 -16.48
CA GLU A 102 27.98 2.32 -15.41
C GLU A 102 28.28 1.07 -14.57
N TRP A 103 27.26 0.25 -14.29
CA TRP A 103 27.41 -1.02 -13.58
C TRP A 103 28.31 -1.98 -14.35
N HIS A 104 28.06 -2.19 -15.65
CA HIS A 104 28.93 -3.00 -16.51
C HIS A 104 30.38 -2.50 -16.50
N LYS A 105 30.58 -1.19 -16.67
CA LYS A 105 31.91 -0.60 -16.63
C LYS A 105 32.62 -0.86 -15.29
N GLN A 106 31.92 -0.79 -14.17
CA GLN A 106 32.53 -1.04 -12.86
C GLN A 106 32.81 -2.51 -12.59
N THR A 107 31.92 -3.42 -13.02
CA THR A 107 32.08 -4.86 -12.80
C THR A 107 33.15 -5.47 -13.70
N ASP A 108 33.26 -5.05 -14.96
CA ASP A 108 34.28 -5.52 -15.90
C ASP A 108 35.71 -5.20 -15.42
N HIS A 109 35.88 -4.12 -14.66
CA HIS A 109 37.17 -3.69 -14.12
C HIS A 109 37.40 -4.11 -12.65
N PHE A 110 36.45 -4.84 -12.04
CA PHE A 110 36.57 -5.30 -10.66
C PHE A 110 37.04 -6.75 -10.61
N HIS A 111 38.35 -6.94 -10.40
CA HIS A 111 38.94 -8.28 -10.29
C HIS A 111 38.34 -9.04 -9.09
N GLY A 112 37.67 -10.15 -9.38
CA GLY A 112 36.96 -10.96 -8.37
C GLY A 112 35.46 -10.67 -8.24
N TYR A 113 34.86 -9.85 -9.12
CA TYR A 113 33.41 -9.78 -9.22
C TYR A 113 32.87 -11.12 -9.73
N THR A 114 32.04 -11.78 -8.94
CA THR A 114 31.44 -13.07 -9.29
C THR A 114 29.93 -12.99 -9.25
N TYR A 115 29.26 -13.94 -9.91
CA TYR A 115 27.82 -14.12 -9.79
C TYR A 115 27.35 -14.26 -8.34
N GLN A 116 28.17 -14.85 -7.46
CA GLN A 116 27.87 -14.98 -6.04
C GLN A 116 27.84 -13.61 -5.33
N ILE A 117 28.75 -12.68 -5.69
CA ILE A 117 28.73 -11.31 -5.15
C ILE A 117 27.49 -10.57 -5.64
N LEU A 118 27.10 -10.73 -6.91
CA LEU A 118 25.85 -10.19 -7.42
C LEU A 118 24.66 -10.71 -6.61
N GLN A 119 24.53 -12.02 -6.42
CA GLN A 119 23.45 -12.61 -5.61
C GLN A 119 23.43 -12.07 -4.17
N LEU A 120 24.58 -11.88 -3.54
CA LEU A 120 24.68 -11.27 -2.21
C LEU A 120 24.13 -9.84 -2.21
N PHE A 121 24.51 -9.02 -3.19
CA PHE A 121 23.94 -7.68 -3.34
C PHE A 121 22.45 -7.73 -3.59
N GLU A 122 21.98 -8.59 -4.50
CA GLU A 122 20.56 -8.69 -4.81
C GLU A 122 19.73 -9.08 -3.59
N ASN A 123 20.20 -10.02 -2.77
CA ASN A 123 19.53 -10.46 -1.55
C ASN A 123 19.51 -9.35 -0.49
N TYR A 124 20.64 -8.70 -0.26
CA TYR A 124 20.74 -7.58 0.69
C TYR A 124 19.83 -6.43 0.24
N ILE A 125 19.95 -5.98 -1.00
CA ILE A 125 19.16 -4.89 -1.58
C ILE A 125 17.66 -5.23 -1.57
N LYS A 126 17.28 -6.49 -1.82
CA LYS A 126 15.88 -6.92 -1.75
C LYS A 126 15.27 -6.66 -0.38
N GLN A 127 16.02 -6.85 0.71
CA GLN A 127 15.54 -6.54 2.07
C GLN A 127 15.29 -5.04 2.25
N TYR A 128 16.23 -4.19 1.82
CA TYR A 128 16.09 -2.72 1.91
C TYR A 128 14.99 -2.15 1.01
N LEU A 129 14.78 -2.75 -0.17
CA LEU A 129 13.74 -2.35 -1.10
C LEU A 129 12.38 -2.94 -0.77
N HIS A 130 12.30 -3.93 0.13
CA HIS A 130 11.05 -4.60 0.46
C HIS A 130 9.95 -3.62 0.91
N PRO A 131 10.19 -2.66 1.83
CA PRO A 131 9.15 -1.71 2.24
C PRO A 131 8.64 -0.85 1.08
N ILE A 132 9.51 -0.50 0.12
CA ILE A 132 9.14 0.28 -1.06
C ILE A 132 8.35 -0.60 -2.03
N SER A 133 8.79 -1.84 -2.25
CA SER A 133 8.11 -2.81 -3.10
C SER A 133 6.69 -3.06 -2.61
N VAL A 134 6.49 -3.30 -1.31
CA VAL A 134 5.16 -3.54 -0.73
C VAL A 134 4.25 -2.32 -0.93
N LYS A 135 4.77 -1.09 -0.74
CA LYS A 135 4.02 0.15 -1.03
C LYS A 135 3.61 0.26 -2.49
N ILE A 136 4.51 -0.04 -3.43
CA ILE A 136 4.22 0.04 -4.86
C ILE A 136 3.19 -1.02 -5.28
N GLU A 137 3.34 -2.26 -4.81
CA GLU A 137 2.34 -3.32 -5.07
C GLU A 137 0.97 -2.93 -4.53
N HIS A 138 0.90 -2.36 -3.32
CA HIS A 138 -0.35 -1.89 -2.74
C HIS A 138 -1.01 -0.80 -3.60
N ILE A 139 -0.26 0.19 -4.09
CA ILE A 139 -0.78 1.22 -5.00
C ILE A 139 -1.34 0.59 -6.27
N ILE A 140 -0.66 -0.42 -6.83
CA ILE A 140 -1.11 -1.13 -8.02
C ILE A 140 -2.41 -1.90 -7.73
N GLU A 141 -2.50 -2.64 -6.63
CA GLU A 141 -3.70 -3.39 -6.22
C GLU A 141 -4.91 -2.45 -6.06
N VAL A 142 -4.72 -1.33 -5.34
CA VAL A 142 -5.75 -0.30 -5.13
C VAL A 142 -6.23 0.29 -6.46
N LEU A 143 -5.29 0.64 -7.35
CA LEU A 143 -5.61 1.20 -8.65
C LEU A 143 -6.42 0.23 -9.51
N HIS A 144 -6.10 -1.06 -9.47
CA HIS A 144 -6.89 -2.09 -10.16
C HIS A 144 -8.34 -2.09 -9.67
N CYS A 145 -8.58 -2.10 -8.36
CA CYS A 145 -9.93 -2.04 -7.81
C CYS A 145 -10.67 -0.75 -8.19
N ASP A 146 -10.00 0.41 -8.07
CA ASP A 146 -10.54 1.72 -8.44
C ASP A 146 -10.93 1.80 -9.92
N TYR A 147 -10.12 1.20 -10.80
CA TYR A 147 -10.40 1.11 -12.22
C TYR A 147 -11.67 0.29 -12.47
N HIS A 148 -11.80 -0.87 -11.83
CA HIS A 148 -12.97 -1.74 -11.95
C HIS A 148 -14.25 -1.04 -11.47
N ILE A 149 -14.22 -0.37 -10.31
CA ILE A 149 -15.37 0.38 -9.79
C ILE A 149 -15.82 1.44 -10.80
N GLN A 150 -14.89 2.27 -11.29
CA GLN A 150 -15.20 3.31 -12.28
C GLN A 150 -15.70 2.75 -13.61
N ALA A 151 -15.18 1.59 -14.04
CA ALA A 151 -15.62 0.91 -15.24
C ALA A 151 -17.08 0.43 -15.12
N ILE A 152 -17.44 -0.14 -13.97
CA ILE A 152 -18.81 -0.55 -13.65
C ILE A 152 -19.74 0.65 -13.59
N GLU A 153 -19.34 1.74 -12.93
CA GLU A 153 -20.13 2.98 -12.87
C GLU A 153 -20.37 3.56 -14.27
N HIS A 154 -19.37 3.54 -15.14
CA HIS A 154 -19.51 3.98 -16.52
C HIS A 154 -20.53 3.11 -17.27
N GLU A 155 -20.42 1.79 -17.18
CA GLU A 155 -21.36 0.86 -17.83
C GLU A 155 -22.79 1.04 -17.30
N PHE A 156 -22.95 1.20 -15.98
CA PHE A 156 -24.24 1.48 -15.36
C PHE A 156 -24.87 2.74 -15.96
N ASN A 157 -24.08 3.79 -16.20
CA ASN A 157 -24.55 5.03 -16.82
C ASN A 157 -24.89 4.87 -18.32
N CYS A 158 -24.25 3.95 -19.05
CA CYS A 158 -24.59 3.64 -20.44
C CYS A 158 -26.00 3.07 -20.61
N HIS A 159 -26.56 2.46 -19.55
CA HIS A 159 -27.95 2.03 -19.52
C HIS A 159 -28.96 3.15 -19.25
N ASN A 160 -28.53 4.42 -19.25
CA ASN A 160 -29.35 5.62 -19.05
C ASN A 160 -30.26 5.54 -17.80
N PRO A 161 -29.67 5.34 -16.60
CA PRO A 161 -30.44 5.21 -15.38
C PRO A 161 -31.18 6.52 -15.08
N ASN A 162 -32.41 6.40 -14.58
CA ASN A 162 -33.14 7.55 -14.04
C ASN A 162 -32.49 8.02 -12.71
N GLU A 163 -32.88 9.19 -12.22
CA GLU A 163 -32.30 9.73 -10.97
C GLU A 163 -32.50 8.81 -9.76
N TYR A 164 -33.62 8.08 -9.73
CA TYR A 164 -33.89 7.10 -8.68
C TYR A 164 -32.87 5.94 -8.71
N GLN A 165 -32.63 5.34 -9.87
CA GLN A 165 -31.67 4.26 -10.07
C GLN A 165 -30.22 4.70 -9.76
N LYS A 166 -29.84 5.92 -10.13
CA LYS A 166 -28.54 6.49 -9.75
C LYS A 166 -28.40 6.64 -8.24
N ASN A 167 -29.45 7.11 -7.57
CA ASN A 167 -29.46 7.28 -6.12
C ASN A 167 -29.32 5.93 -5.40
N ILE A 168 -29.99 4.89 -5.90
CA ILE A 168 -29.86 3.52 -5.37
C ILE A 168 -28.43 3.02 -5.46
N MET A 169 -27.83 3.06 -6.65
CA MET A 169 -26.44 2.61 -6.87
C MET A 169 -25.50 3.31 -5.89
N LYS A 170 -25.63 4.64 -5.78
CA LYS A 170 -24.85 5.45 -4.85
C LYS A 170 -25.08 5.05 -3.39
N GLN A 171 -26.33 4.91 -2.96
CA GLN A 171 -26.67 4.55 -1.57
C GLN A 171 -26.12 3.18 -1.20
N LEU A 172 -26.33 2.16 -2.04
CA LEU A 172 -25.87 0.80 -1.78
C LEU A 172 -24.35 0.71 -1.76
N CYS A 173 -23.66 1.33 -2.73
CA CYS A 173 -22.19 1.36 -2.75
C CYS A 173 -21.62 2.09 -1.53
N GLN A 174 -22.22 3.22 -1.13
CA GLN A 174 -21.79 3.95 0.08
C GLN A 174 -22.02 3.15 1.36
N SER A 175 -23.16 2.47 1.46
CA SER A 175 -23.47 1.64 2.62
C SER A 175 -22.55 0.43 2.69
N MET A 176 -22.28 -0.24 1.55
CA MET A 176 -21.29 -1.31 1.44
C MET A 176 -19.90 -0.83 1.88
N TYR A 177 -19.44 0.31 1.36
CA TYR A 177 -18.14 0.88 1.72
C TYR A 177 -18.02 1.10 3.23
N LYS A 178 -19.05 1.68 3.86
CA LYS A 178 -19.07 1.92 5.31
C LYS A 178 -19.08 0.63 6.11
N LYS A 179 -19.93 -0.33 5.75
CA LYS A 179 -20.03 -1.63 6.40
C LYS A 179 -18.67 -2.33 6.38
N GLU A 180 -18.10 -2.51 5.19
CA GLU A 180 -16.82 -3.20 5.00
C GLU A 180 -15.65 -2.49 5.68
N THR A 181 -15.59 -1.15 5.63
CA THR A 181 -14.55 -0.38 6.32
C THR A 181 -14.63 -0.59 7.83
N THR A 182 -15.84 -0.54 8.38
CA THR A 182 -16.06 -0.70 9.82
C THR A 182 -15.73 -2.12 10.28
N GLU A 183 -16.17 -3.13 9.52
CA GLU A 183 -15.86 -4.55 9.76
C GLU A 183 -14.34 -4.79 9.79
N GLN A 184 -13.62 -4.27 8.79
CA GLN A 184 -12.17 -4.41 8.73
C GLN A 184 -11.43 -3.62 9.82
N GLU A 185 -11.95 -2.47 10.26
CA GLU A 185 -11.37 -1.74 11.39
C GLU A 185 -11.51 -2.51 12.71
N VAL A 186 -12.67 -3.14 12.95
CA VAL A 186 -12.86 -4.04 14.11
C VAL A 186 -11.87 -5.20 14.07
N HIS A 187 -11.70 -5.84 12.91
CA HIS A 187 -10.74 -6.92 12.73
C HIS A 187 -9.29 -6.47 12.94
N PHE A 188 -8.93 -5.31 12.41
CA PHE A 188 -7.60 -4.73 12.57
C PHE A 188 -7.28 -4.41 14.04
N LEU A 189 -8.22 -3.79 14.77
CA LEU A 189 -8.06 -3.52 16.20
C LEU A 189 -7.97 -4.81 17.01
N GLN A 190 -8.76 -5.84 16.68
CA GLN A 190 -8.63 -7.15 17.30
C GLN A 190 -7.24 -7.76 17.06
N GLN A 191 -6.69 -7.65 15.85
CA GLN A 191 -5.34 -8.11 15.55
C GLN A 191 -4.30 -7.36 16.39
N GLN A 192 -4.44 -6.04 16.58
CA GLN A 192 -3.55 -5.26 17.43
C GLN A 192 -3.63 -5.69 18.90
N ILE A 193 -4.84 -5.84 19.45
CA ILE A 193 -5.06 -6.30 20.83
C ILE A 193 -4.44 -7.70 21.01
N ASN A 194 -4.69 -8.62 20.08
CA ASN A 194 -4.11 -9.96 20.11
C ASN A 194 -2.58 -9.92 20.04
N TYR A 195 -2.02 -9.07 19.18
CA TYR A 195 -0.57 -8.87 19.06
C TYR A 195 0.03 -8.44 20.40
N PHE A 196 -0.53 -7.41 21.06
CA PHE A 196 -0.05 -6.93 22.35
C PHE A 196 -0.26 -7.90 23.53
N ASN A 197 -1.25 -8.80 23.42
CA ASN A 197 -1.50 -9.83 24.42
C ASN A 197 -0.56 -11.05 24.32
N LEU A 198 0.26 -11.16 23.26
CA LEU A 198 1.27 -12.23 23.16
C LEU A 198 2.43 -11.94 24.12
N THR A 199 2.68 -12.88 25.04
CA THR A 199 3.66 -12.76 26.14
C THR A 199 5.12 -12.56 25.73
N ASP A 200 5.46 -12.78 24.45
CA ASP A 200 6.86 -12.77 23.96
C ASP A 200 7.25 -11.53 23.15
N GLN A 201 6.38 -10.52 23.06
CA GLN A 201 6.70 -9.33 22.26
C GLN A 201 7.42 -8.28 23.09
N SER A 202 8.71 -8.55 23.27
CA SER A 202 9.62 -7.59 23.86
C SER A 202 9.82 -6.41 22.90
N PHE A 203 9.64 -5.19 23.40
CA PHE A 203 10.12 -3.95 22.77
C PHE A 203 11.68 -3.91 22.77
N GLU A 204 12.35 -5.02 22.49
CA GLU A 204 13.80 -5.15 22.56
C GLU A 204 14.49 -4.36 21.44
N ASP A 205 13.84 -4.18 20.30
CA ASP A 205 14.42 -3.52 19.13
C ASP A 205 14.14 -2.02 19.02
N SER A 206 13.47 -1.41 20.02
CA SER A 206 13.28 0.06 20.00
C SER A 206 14.63 0.80 20.16
N SER A 207 15.06 1.46 19.08
CA SER A 207 16.30 2.24 19.00
C SER A 207 16.35 3.48 19.91
N ILE A 208 15.30 3.71 20.73
CA ILE A 208 15.18 4.86 21.63
C ILE A 208 16.21 4.81 22.78
N PHE A 209 16.87 3.67 23.01
CA PHE A 209 17.53 3.40 24.30
C PHE A 209 19.03 3.02 24.26
N GLN A 210 19.75 3.26 23.17
CA GLN A 210 21.19 2.89 23.09
C GLN A 210 22.18 3.92 23.67
N SER A 211 21.73 5.04 24.23
CA SER A 211 22.64 6.08 24.75
C SER A 211 22.60 6.17 26.27
N THR A 212 23.29 5.27 26.97
CA THR A 212 23.81 5.64 28.30
C THR A 212 25.17 5.02 28.51
N ASN A 213 26.14 5.87 28.80
CA ASN A 213 27.54 5.54 29.09
C ASN A 213 27.69 4.85 30.47
N ILE A 214 26.68 4.08 30.92
CA ILE A 214 26.66 3.39 32.22
C ILE A 214 27.83 2.39 32.33
N HIS A 215 28.32 1.91 31.18
CA HIS A 215 29.51 1.07 31.10
C HIS A 215 30.81 1.78 31.51
N SER A 216 30.86 3.12 31.55
CA SER A 216 32.03 3.90 32.01
C SER A 216 32.12 4.04 33.53
N ILE A 217 31.16 3.50 34.30
CA ILE A 217 31.21 3.52 35.77
C ILE A 217 32.16 2.43 36.26
N GLU A 218 33.24 2.82 36.94
CA GLU A 218 34.27 1.90 37.46
C GLU A 218 33.75 1.01 38.60
N ASN A 219 32.89 1.55 39.48
CA ASN A 219 32.31 0.80 40.57
C ASN A 219 31.26 -0.19 40.06
N SER A 220 31.59 -1.48 40.08
CA SER A 220 30.76 -2.56 39.54
C SER A 220 29.41 -2.70 40.24
N LEU A 221 29.34 -2.52 41.56
CA LEU A 221 28.11 -2.62 42.34
C LEU A 221 27.14 -1.49 42.02
N ILE A 222 27.64 -0.25 41.99
CA ILE A 222 26.84 0.93 41.62
C ILE A 222 26.34 0.80 40.18
N ARG A 223 27.21 0.38 39.26
CA ARG A 223 26.84 0.14 37.86
C ARG A 223 25.73 -0.91 37.72
N GLN A 224 25.84 -2.03 38.42
CA GLN A 224 24.83 -3.10 38.35
C GLN A 224 23.50 -2.67 38.98
N HIS A 225 23.54 -1.92 40.08
CA HIS A 225 22.34 -1.37 40.70
C HIS A 225 21.61 -0.39 39.77
N LEU A 226 22.33 0.55 39.16
CA LEU A 226 21.75 1.49 38.20
C LEU A 226 21.23 0.81 36.94
N LEU A 227 21.92 -0.23 36.43
CA LEU A 227 21.42 -1.04 35.31
C LEU A 227 20.10 -1.72 35.66
N ASN A 228 19.97 -2.27 36.87
CA ASN A 228 18.72 -2.92 37.30
C ASN A 228 17.59 -1.90 37.47
N GLN A 229 17.83 -0.78 38.17
CA GLN A 229 16.84 0.29 38.29
C GLN A 229 16.38 0.83 36.93
N TYR A 230 17.33 1.00 36.00
CA TYR A 230 17.03 1.42 34.65
C TYR A 230 16.17 0.39 33.91
N LYS A 231 16.53 -0.91 33.99
CA LYS A 231 15.71 -2.00 33.42
C LYS A 231 14.30 -2.03 34.01
N ASP A 232 14.16 -1.81 35.31
CA ASP A 232 12.86 -1.77 35.99
C ASP A 232 12.02 -0.59 35.49
N ILE A 233 12.58 0.62 35.43
CA ILE A 233 11.90 1.82 34.91
C ILE A 233 11.50 1.62 33.44
N VAL A 234 12.38 1.05 32.62
CA VAL A 234 12.09 0.75 31.21
C VAL A 234 10.95 -0.26 31.11
N THR A 235 10.98 -1.33 31.91
CA THR A 235 9.94 -2.37 31.91
C THR A 235 8.59 -1.82 32.37
N GLN A 236 8.57 -1.00 33.42
CA GLN A 236 7.36 -0.33 33.92
C GLN A 236 6.80 0.64 32.88
N SER A 237 7.66 1.46 32.26
CA SER A 237 7.24 2.40 31.21
C SER A 237 6.67 1.66 30.00
N LYS A 238 7.33 0.58 29.56
CA LYS A 238 6.84 -0.29 28.47
C LYS A 238 5.47 -0.86 28.79
N THR A 239 5.31 -1.43 29.98
CA THR A 239 4.03 -2.00 30.44
C THR A 239 2.93 -0.93 30.48
N PHE A 240 3.23 0.25 31.02
CA PHE A 240 2.29 1.37 31.05
C PHE A 240 1.86 1.80 29.65
N PHE A 241 2.79 2.02 28.71
CA PHE A 241 2.46 2.41 27.34
C PHE A 241 1.68 1.34 26.59
N LEU A 242 2.00 0.06 26.82
CA LEU A 242 1.27 -1.06 26.23
C LEU A 242 -0.17 -1.09 26.76
N ASN A 243 -0.38 -0.96 28.07
CA ASN A 243 -1.71 -0.88 28.66
C ASN A 243 -2.52 0.30 28.12
N VAL A 244 -1.93 1.50 28.04
CA VAL A 244 -2.61 2.67 27.46
C VAL A 244 -3.02 2.40 26.01
N ARG A 245 -2.14 1.81 25.20
CA ARG A 245 -2.47 1.45 23.80
C ARG A 245 -3.56 0.39 23.71
N MET A 246 -3.55 -0.63 24.56
CA MET A 246 -4.59 -1.66 24.59
C MET A 246 -5.94 -1.06 24.95
N THR A 247 -6.02 -0.25 26.02
CA THR A 247 -7.28 0.40 26.42
C THR A 247 -7.83 1.29 25.30
N ILE A 248 -6.99 2.09 24.65
CA ILE A 248 -7.43 2.91 23.50
C ILE A 248 -7.93 2.03 22.34
N ALA A 249 -7.27 0.91 22.05
CA ALA A 249 -7.68 0.00 20.99
C ALA A 249 -9.02 -0.69 21.31
N GLU A 250 -9.22 -1.12 22.56
CA GLU A 250 -10.47 -1.71 23.04
C GLU A 250 -11.64 -0.72 22.96
N GLU A 251 -11.46 0.51 23.46
CA GLU A 251 -12.47 1.58 23.37
C GLU A 251 -12.85 1.89 21.91
N GLN A 252 -11.85 1.95 21.01
CA GLN A 252 -12.10 2.14 19.59
C GLN A 252 -12.84 0.95 18.98
N GLN A 253 -12.48 -0.28 19.38
CA GLN A 253 -13.10 -1.48 18.85
C GLN A 253 -14.58 -1.53 19.21
N ASP A 254 -14.95 -1.25 20.45
CA ASP A 254 -16.34 -1.27 20.89
C ASP A 254 -17.16 -0.20 20.18
N LYS A 255 -16.61 1.01 20.00
CA LYS A 255 -17.25 2.06 19.19
C LYS A 255 -17.50 1.59 17.75
N TYR A 256 -16.55 0.92 17.12
CA TYR A 256 -16.72 0.44 15.75
C TYR A 256 -17.68 -0.76 15.66
N LYS A 257 -17.76 -1.63 16.68
CA LYS A 257 -18.80 -2.68 16.75
C LYS A 257 -20.20 -2.07 16.76
N GLU A 258 -20.42 -1.04 17.58
CA GLU A 258 -21.71 -0.33 17.62
C GLU A 258 -22.08 0.29 16.27
N ILE A 259 -21.12 0.97 15.63
CA ILE A 259 -21.30 1.55 14.29
C ILE A 259 -21.63 0.46 13.26
N HIS A 260 -20.92 -0.67 13.32
CA HIS A 260 -21.12 -1.79 12.40
C HIS A 260 -22.54 -2.37 12.52
N ASP A 261 -23.01 -2.58 13.74
CA ASP A 261 -24.36 -3.09 14.00
C ASP A 261 -25.44 -2.13 13.48
N LEU A 262 -25.21 -0.82 13.59
CA LEU A 262 -26.10 0.21 13.02
C LEU A 262 -26.09 0.17 11.49
N GLU A 263 -24.92 0.04 10.87
CA GLU A 263 -24.79 -0.03 9.40
C GLU A 263 -25.40 -1.32 8.82
N ILE A 264 -25.30 -2.47 9.51
CA ILE A 264 -26.00 -3.71 9.12
C ILE A 264 -27.51 -3.49 9.11
N LYS A 265 -28.06 -2.91 10.18
CA LYS A 265 -29.50 -2.63 10.28
C LYS A 265 -29.95 -1.69 9.17
N LYS A 266 -29.14 -0.67 8.87
CA LYS A 266 -29.42 0.28 7.79
C LYS A 266 -29.37 -0.39 6.41
N MET A 267 -28.35 -1.18 6.11
CA MET A 267 -28.26 -1.95 4.87
C MET A 267 -29.45 -2.86 4.64
N TRP A 268 -29.92 -3.51 5.71
CA TRP A 268 -31.11 -4.35 5.65
C TRP A 268 -32.35 -3.54 5.25
N LEU A 269 -32.55 -2.37 5.86
CA LEU A 269 -33.65 -1.45 5.49
C LEU A 269 -33.51 -0.96 4.05
N ASP A 270 -32.32 -0.51 3.64
CA ASP A 270 -32.06 -0.01 2.27
C ASP A 270 -32.37 -1.10 1.21
N ARG A 271 -32.05 -2.38 1.52
CA ARG A 271 -32.40 -3.51 0.65
C ARG A 271 -33.90 -3.83 0.61
N HIS A 272 -34.64 -3.62 1.69
CA HIS A 272 -36.10 -3.86 1.69
C HIS A 272 -36.90 -2.71 1.06
N VAL A 273 -36.39 -1.48 1.12
CA VAL A 273 -36.96 -0.34 0.36
C VAL A 273 -36.90 -0.62 -1.16
N MET A 274 -35.88 -1.36 -1.63
CA MET A 274 -35.78 -1.80 -3.03
C MET A 274 -36.92 -2.71 -3.50
N ASN A 275 -37.61 -3.40 -2.59
CA ASN A 275 -38.66 -4.36 -2.96
C ASN A 275 -39.97 -3.67 -3.38
N HIS A 276 -40.14 -2.36 -3.15
CA HIS A 276 -41.46 -1.75 -3.23
C HIS A 276 -41.72 -0.78 -4.39
N GLN A 277 -40.74 -0.15 -5.04
CA GLN A 277 -41.03 0.80 -6.15
C GLN A 277 -39.91 0.82 -7.21
N GLU A 278 -40.29 0.64 -8.49
CA GLU A 278 -39.47 0.56 -9.72
C GLU A 278 -38.48 -0.64 -9.81
N LYS A 279 -38.86 -1.69 -10.55
CA LYS A 279 -37.98 -2.84 -10.85
C LYS A 279 -36.75 -2.35 -11.63
N LEU A 280 -35.57 -2.35 -10.99
CA LEU A 280 -34.32 -2.19 -11.72
C LEU A 280 -34.20 -3.29 -12.79
N PRO A 281 -33.73 -2.95 -13.99
CA PRO A 281 -33.30 -3.96 -14.96
C PRO A 281 -32.28 -4.91 -14.32
N LEU A 282 -32.38 -6.21 -14.63
CA LEU A 282 -31.47 -7.23 -14.09
C LEU A 282 -30.00 -6.87 -14.30
N ILE A 283 -29.65 -6.34 -15.48
CA ILE A 283 -28.28 -5.90 -15.79
C ILE A 283 -27.77 -4.82 -14.82
N MET A 284 -28.63 -3.90 -14.38
CA MET A 284 -28.26 -2.86 -13.41
C MET A 284 -28.04 -3.45 -12.01
N ILE A 285 -28.83 -4.45 -11.64
CA ILE A 285 -28.66 -5.18 -10.38
C ILE A 285 -27.31 -5.92 -10.38
N ASP A 286 -26.98 -6.58 -11.48
CA ASP A 286 -25.71 -7.29 -11.63
C ASP A 286 -24.51 -6.35 -11.53
N LEU A 287 -24.58 -5.18 -12.18
CA LEU A 287 -23.56 -4.14 -12.09
C LEU A 287 -23.43 -3.56 -10.66
N ILE A 288 -24.54 -3.32 -9.95
CA ILE A 288 -24.51 -2.88 -8.54
C ILE A 288 -23.81 -3.92 -7.66
N ASN A 289 -24.15 -5.20 -7.85
CA ASN A 289 -23.56 -6.30 -7.08
C ASN A 289 -22.06 -6.45 -7.37
N GLU A 290 -21.67 -6.36 -8.64
CA GLU A 290 -20.27 -6.40 -9.05
C GLU A 290 -19.49 -5.20 -8.47
N CYS A 291 -20.09 -4.01 -8.44
CA CYS A 291 -19.48 -2.84 -7.82
C CYS A 291 -19.28 -3.04 -6.31
N CYS A 292 -20.31 -3.54 -5.60
CA CYS A 292 -20.21 -3.87 -4.18
C CYS A 292 -19.09 -4.88 -3.91
N HIS A 293 -18.95 -5.90 -4.76
CA HIS A 293 -17.88 -6.87 -4.65
C HIS A 293 -16.49 -6.23 -4.83
N LYS A 294 -16.32 -5.32 -5.79
CA LYS A 294 -15.07 -4.58 -5.98
C LYS A 294 -14.76 -3.60 -4.86
N ILE A 295 -15.77 -3.02 -4.23
CA ILE A 295 -15.59 -2.22 -3.00
C ILE A 295 -15.05 -3.09 -1.86
N HIS A 296 -15.59 -4.31 -1.69
CA HIS A 296 -15.06 -5.25 -0.71
C HIS A 296 -13.59 -5.60 -0.98
N GLU A 297 -13.24 -5.98 -2.22
CA GLU A 297 -11.83 -6.22 -2.60
C GLU A 297 -10.94 -5.01 -2.35
N TYR A 298 -11.40 -3.80 -2.72
CA TYR A 298 -10.68 -2.54 -2.48
C TYR A 298 -10.34 -2.34 -1.01
N ILE A 299 -11.33 -2.52 -0.12
CA ILE A 299 -11.15 -2.34 1.32
C ILE A 299 -10.21 -3.43 1.88
N GLN A 300 -10.35 -4.69 1.45
CA GLN A 300 -9.42 -5.75 1.83
C GLN A 300 -7.97 -5.43 1.45
N CYS A 301 -7.73 -4.87 0.25
CA CYS A 301 -6.39 -4.46 -0.17
C CYS A 301 -5.80 -3.38 0.75
N ILE A 302 -6.60 -2.39 1.19
CA ILE A 302 -6.19 -1.35 2.14
C ILE A 302 -5.80 -1.97 3.48
N TYR A 303 -6.65 -2.83 4.04
CA TYR A 303 -6.41 -3.39 5.37
C TYR A 303 -5.30 -4.45 5.40
N LYS A 304 -5.14 -5.23 4.33
CA LYS A 304 -3.97 -6.10 4.14
C LYS A 304 -2.66 -5.32 4.26
N PHE A 305 -2.56 -4.17 3.59
CA PHE A 305 -1.39 -3.30 3.67
C PHE A 305 -1.24 -2.64 5.05
N LYS A 306 -2.34 -2.22 5.68
CA LYS A 306 -2.36 -1.65 7.04
C LYS A 306 -1.82 -2.66 8.07
N SER A 307 -2.28 -3.92 8.03
CA SER A 307 -1.81 -4.99 8.92
C SER A 307 -0.35 -5.35 8.67
N GLN A 308 0.09 -5.46 7.41
CA GLN A 308 1.50 -5.70 7.08
C GLN A 308 2.41 -4.58 7.59
N SER A 309 2.00 -3.33 7.41
CA SER A 309 2.75 -2.16 7.87
C SER A 309 2.89 -2.15 9.38
N PHE A 310 1.80 -2.46 10.10
CA PHE A 310 1.82 -2.58 11.56
C PHE A 310 2.82 -3.62 12.05
N LEU A 311 2.75 -4.85 11.53
CA LEU A 311 3.64 -5.95 11.91
C LEU A 311 5.11 -5.70 11.55
N SER A 312 5.36 -4.98 10.45
CA SER A 312 6.73 -4.63 10.02
C SER A 312 7.36 -3.48 10.79
N SER A 313 6.57 -2.68 11.51
CA SER A 313 7.05 -1.54 12.31
C SER A 313 7.37 -1.92 13.76
N SER A 314 7.08 -3.16 14.15
CA SER A 314 7.23 -3.71 15.49
C SER A 314 8.31 -4.78 15.60
N VAL A 315 9.01 -5.06 14.48
CA VAL A 315 10.31 -5.74 14.38
C VAL A 315 11.33 -4.66 14.01
#